data_AF-A0A7S3IRR2-F1
#
_entry.id   AF-A0A7S3IRR2-F1
#
_cell.length_a   1.000
_cell.length_b   1.000
_cell.length_c   1.000
_cell.angle_alpha   90.00
_cell.angle_beta   90.00
_cell.angle_gamma   90.00
#
_symmetry.space_group_name_H-M   'P 1'
#
loop_
_entity.id
_entity.type
_entity.pdbx_description
1 polymer ?
#
loop_
_entity_poly.entity_id
_entity_poly.type
_entity_poly.pdbx_seq_one_letter_code
_entity_poly.pdbx_strand_id
1 'polypeptide(L)'
;MATDLPEAMGTESSMNLVGYESVKLAAKKAYKNTGIEFGKAADHLDVVELHDCFSTNELITYEALGLCKEGEAAKHVDNDDFTYGGKVVVNPSGGLISKGHPISASGIAQCNECCWQLRGSADKRQVQGAKKALSQ
;
A
#
# COMPACT_ATOMS: atom_id res chain seq x y z
N MET A 1 -0.75 13.48 -3.99
CA MET A 1 -1.66 13.30 -5.13
C MET A 1 -0.88 13.32 -6.44
N ALA A 2 -1.19 12.40 -7.34
CA ALA A 2 -0.71 12.33 -8.71
C ALA A 2 -1.88 11.88 -9.61
N THR A 3 -1.73 12.03 -10.92
CA THR A 3 -2.70 11.61 -11.94
C THR A 3 -1.97 10.77 -12.98
N ASP A 4 -2.72 10.14 -13.88
CA ASP A 4 -2.16 9.34 -14.97
C ASP A 4 -1.16 10.14 -15.81
N LEU A 5 -0.07 9.48 -16.17
CA LEU A 5 0.97 10.03 -17.02
C LEU A 5 0.70 9.63 -18.49
N PRO A 6 1.24 10.35 -19.49
CA PRO A 6 1.09 9.99 -20.89
C PRO A 6 1.46 8.52 -21.21
N GLU A 7 2.40 7.95 -20.47
CA GLU A 7 2.86 6.56 -20.58
C GLU A 7 1.77 5.53 -20.24
N ALA A 8 0.73 5.91 -19.48
CA ALA A 8 -0.40 5.04 -19.19
C ALA A 8 -1.19 4.66 -20.46
N MET A 9 -1.18 5.53 -21.48
CA MET A 9 -1.86 5.32 -22.77
C MET A 9 -0.90 5.02 -23.93
N GLY A 10 0.42 5.07 -23.68
CA GLY A 10 1.46 4.96 -24.70
C GLY A 10 2.39 3.75 -24.59
N THR A 11 2.18 2.88 -23.60
CA THR A 11 3.02 1.69 -23.37
C THR A 11 2.23 0.38 -23.57
N GLU A 12 2.92 -0.71 -23.94
CA GLU A 12 2.32 -2.05 -23.99
C GLU A 12 2.18 -2.71 -22.59
N SER A 13 2.48 -1.97 -21.52
CA SER A 13 2.44 -2.49 -20.14
C SER A 13 1.03 -2.40 -19.56
N SER A 14 0.45 -3.56 -19.25
CA SER A 14 -0.83 -3.63 -18.54
C SER A 14 -0.75 -3.02 -17.13
N MET A 15 0.42 -3.06 -16.47
CA MET A 15 0.60 -2.45 -15.16
C MET A 15 0.49 -0.92 -15.22
N ASN A 16 1.03 -0.32 -16.28
CA ASN A 16 0.93 1.14 -16.48
C ASN A 16 -0.50 1.57 -16.78
N LEU A 17 -1.24 0.76 -17.56
CA LEU A 17 -2.66 1.02 -17.86
C LEU A 17 -3.52 1.05 -16.60
N VAL A 18 -3.19 0.25 -15.59
CA VAL A 18 -3.92 0.20 -14.31
C VAL A 18 -3.33 1.09 -13.21
N GLY A 19 -2.45 2.02 -13.56
CA GLY A 19 -2.03 3.11 -12.66
C GLY A 19 -0.73 2.86 -11.88
N TYR A 20 0.10 1.88 -12.24
CA TYR A 20 1.39 1.63 -11.56
C TYR A 20 2.27 2.90 -11.47
N GLU A 21 2.47 3.62 -12.58
CA GLU A 21 3.32 4.81 -12.60
C GLU A 21 2.69 6.02 -11.87
N SER A 22 1.37 6.16 -11.87
CA SER A 22 0.69 7.23 -11.13
C SER A 22 0.78 7.01 -9.62
N VAL A 23 0.60 5.76 -9.16
CA VAL A 23 0.83 5.35 -7.76
C VAL A 23 2.28 5.56 -7.36
N LYS A 24 3.24 5.11 -8.18
CA LYS A 24 4.67 5.27 -7.94
C LYS A 24 5.10 6.72 -7.82
N LEU A 25 4.56 7.59 -8.68
CA LEU A 25 4.80 9.03 -8.60
C LEU A 25 4.20 9.63 -7.32
N ALA A 26 2.98 9.24 -6.94
CA ALA A 26 2.35 9.69 -5.71
C ALA A 26 3.15 9.28 -4.47
N ALA A 27 3.61 8.02 -4.42
CA ALA A 27 4.44 7.48 -3.36
C ALA A 27 5.76 8.25 -3.23
N LYS A 28 6.49 8.42 -4.34
CA LYS A 28 7.75 9.22 -4.35
C LYS A 28 7.56 10.64 -3.84
N LYS A 29 6.44 11.30 -4.20
CA LYS A 29 6.11 12.64 -3.68
C LYS A 29 5.84 12.62 -2.17
N ALA A 30 5.10 11.63 -1.67
CA ALA A 30 4.83 11.49 -0.25
C ALA A 30 6.11 11.22 0.54
N TYR A 31 6.93 10.28 0.07
CA TYR A 31 8.19 9.88 0.71
C TYR A 31 9.23 10.99 0.77
N LYS A 32 9.30 11.84 -0.26
CA LYS A 32 10.15 13.04 -0.25
C LYS A 32 9.85 13.95 0.95
N ASN A 33 8.58 14.06 1.34
CA ASN A 33 8.15 14.91 2.46
C ASN A 33 8.33 14.23 3.83
N THR A 34 8.50 12.91 3.88
CA THR A 34 8.62 12.14 5.13
C THR A 34 10.03 11.56 5.36
N GLY A 35 10.96 11.76 4.42
CA GLY A 35 12.33 11.24 4.49
C GLY A 35 12.43 9.73 4.26
N ILE A 36 11.40 9.10 3.72
CA ILE A 36 11.43 7.68 3.35
C ILE A 36 12.15 7.55 2.00
N GLU A 37 13.08 6.60 1.88
CA GLU A 37 13.71 6.29 0.59
C GLU A 37 12.80 5.34 -0.21
N PHE A 38 12.53 5.68 -1.47
CA PHE A 38 11.75 4.81 -2.34
C PHE A 38 12.48 3.47 -2.57
N GLY A 39 11.79 2.35 -2.39
CA GLY A 39 12.38 1.01 -2.42
C GLY A 39 12.84 0.49 -1.05
N LYS A 40 12.75 1.31 0.01
CA LYS A 40 12.95 0.91 1.42
C LYS A 40 11.72 1.17 2.28
N ALA A 41 10.55 1.34 1.65
CA ALA A 41 9.35 1.74 2.37
C ALA A 41 8.89 0.67 3.38
N ALA A 42 9.09 -0.62 3.08
CA ALA A 42 8.80 -1.72 4.00
C ALA A 42 9.65 -1.71 5.28
N ASP A 43 10.83 -1.08 5.28
CA ASP A 43 11.68 -0.95 6.47
C ASP A 43 11.29 0.27 7.34
N HIS A 44 10.38 1.11 6.84
CA HIS A 44 10.03 2.39 7.46
C HIS A 44 8.56 2.54 7.82
N LEU A 45 7.66 1.73 7.24
CA LEU A 45 6.23 1.76 7.49
C LEU A 45 5.85 0.57 8.36
N ASP A 46 4.99 0.80 9.35
CA ASP A 46 4.48 -0.27 10.20
C ASP A 46 3.16 -0.82 9.64
N VAL A 47 2.36 0.07 9.03
CA VAL A 47 1.03 -0.23 8.49
C VAL A 47 0.86 0.37 7.10
N VAL A 48 0.28 -0.40 6.19
CA VAL A 48 -0.13 0.07 4.86
C VAL A 48 -1.56 -0.37 4.59
N GLU A 49 -2.46 0.57 4.31
CA GLU A 49 -3.79 0.28 3.77
C GLU A 49 -3.79 0.58 2.26
N LEU A 50 -4.05 -0.45 1.46
CA LEU A 50 -4.07 -0.43 0.01
C LEU A 50 -5.49 -0.40 -0.54
N HIS A 51 -5.61 0.02 -1.79
CA HIS A 51 -6.81 -0.08 -2.60
C HIS A 51 -6.77 -1.39 -3.41
N ASP A 52 -6.89 -2.52 -2.72
CA ASP A 52 -6.85 -3.88 -3.25
C ASP A 52 -8.19 -4.30 -3.89
N CYS A 53 -8.65 -3.61 -4.95
CA CYS A 53 -9.86 -4.02 -5.68
C CYS A 53 -9.78 -5.46 -6.23
N PHE A 54 -8.56 -5.94 -6.47
CA PHE A 54 -8.26 -7.27 -6.96
C PHE A 54 -6.95 -7.74 -6.31
N SER A 55 -6.79 -9.04 -6.07
CA SER A 55 -5.55 -9.60 -5.50
C SER A 55 -4.33 -9.30 -6.39
N THR A 56 -4.49 -9.30 -7.71
CA THR A 56 -3.43 -8.91 -8.64
C THR A 56 -3.02 -7.44 -8.47
N ASN A 57 -3.98 -6.55 -8.18
CA ASN A 57 -3.69 -5.13 -7.97
C ASN A 57 -2.85 -4.89 -6.72
N GLU A 58 -3.03 -5.72 -5.70
CA GLU A 58 -2.23 -5.68 -4.47
C GLU A 58 -0.74 -5.88 -4.79
N LEU A 59 -0.41 -6.90 -5.59
CA LEU A 59 0.97 -7.19 -6.01
C LEU A 59 1.61 -6.03 -6.79
N ILE A 60 0.88 -5.49 -7.78
CA ILE A 60 1.34 -4.34 -8.58
C ILE A 60 1.60 -3.14 -7.67
N THR A 61 0.74 -2.94 -6.67
CA THR A 61 0.82 -1.79 -5.78
C THR A 61 1.99 -1.91 -4.79
N TYR A 62 2.37 -3.11 -4.35
CA TYR A 62 3.57 -3.30 -3.52
C TYR A 62 4.84 -2.75 -4.17
N GLU A 63 4.99 -3.04 -5.45
CA GLU A 63 6.13 -2.61 -6.26
C GLU A 63 6.04 -1.10 -6.56
N ALA A 64 4.83 -0.61 -6.89
CA ALA A 64 4.59 0.81 -7.13
C ALA A 64 4.88 1.68 -5.90
N LEU A 65 4.56 1.18 -4.69
CA LEU A 65 4.85 1.86 -3.43
C LEU A 65 6.30 1.69 -2.97
N GLY A 66 7.11 0.87 -3.66
CA GLY A 66 8.48 0.59 -3.27
C GLY A 66 8.61 -0.16 -1.94
N LEU A 67 7.64 -1.03 -1.63
CA LEU A 67 7.76 -1.99 -0.52
C LEU A 67 8.71 -3.13 -0.87
N CYS A 68 8.77 -3.49 -2.15
CA CYS A 68 9.71 -4.44 -2.73
C CYS A 68 10.10 -4.01 -4.15
N LYS A 69 11.03 -4.74 -4.79
CA LYS A 69 11.41 -4.49 -6.18
C LYS A 69 10.38 -5.05 -7.15
N GLU A 70 10.38 -4.51 -8.35
CA GLU A 70 9.55 -5.00 -9.45
C GLU A 70 9.83 -6.48 -9.75
N GLY A 71 8.77 -7.30 -9.81
CA GLY A 71 8.83 -8.75 -9.97
C GLY A 71 9.09 -9.55 -8.68
N GLU A 72 9.26 -8.90 -7.52
CA GLU A 72 9.52 -9.59 -6.24
C GLU A 72 8.27 -9.69 -5.34
N ALA A 73 7.14 -9.04 -5.69
CA ALA A 73 5.96 -8.98 -4.82
C ALA A 73 5.45 -10.35 -4.37
N ALA A 74 5.29 -11.30 -5.30
CA ALA A 74 4.81 -12.65 -4.98
C ALA A 74 5.74 -13.38 -4.01
N LYS A 75 7.05 -13.26 -4.19
CA LYS A 75 8.05 -13.85 -3.30
C LYS A 75 7.95 -13.28 -1.89
N HIS A 76 7.71 -11.97 -1.75
CA HIS A 76 7.53 -11.33 -0.44
C HIS A 76 6.24 -11.78 0.25
N VAL A 77 5.16 -11.97 -0.51
CA VAL A 77 3.92 -12.56 0.01
C VAL A 77 4.17 -13.99 0.51
N ASP A 78 4.84 -14.84 -0.29
CA ASP A 78 5.16 -16.22 0.09
C ASP A 78 6.07 -16.33 1.33
N ASN A 79 6.86 -15.28 1.62
CA ASN A 79 7.73 -15.20 2.78
C ASN A 79 7.06 -14.55 4.01
N ASP A 80 5.76 -14.25 3.95
CA ASP A 80 5.02 -13.55 5.01
C ASP A 80 5.58 -12.15 5.33
N ASP A 81 6.26 -11.49 4.39
CA ASP A 81 6.87 -10.17 4.63
C ASP A 81 5.81 -9.05 4.80
N PHE A 82 4.59 -9.25 4.28
CA PHE A 82 3.50 -8.27 4.27
C PHE A 82 2.36 -8.57 5.26
N THR A 83 2.64 -9.35 6.30
CA THR A 83 1.66 -9.69 7.36
C THR A 83 2.26 -9.53 8.76
N TYR A 84 1.48 -9.85 9.79
CA TYR A 84 1.91 -9.80 11.19
C TYR A 84 3.15 -10.67 11.41
N GLY A 85 4.21 -10.07 11.97
CA GLY A 85 5.50 -10.73 12.17
C GLY A 85 6.48 -10.59 10.99
N GLY A 86 6.01 -10.07 9.85
CA GLY A 86 6.82 -9.71 8.69
C GLY A 86 7.46 -8.31 8.82
N LYS A 87 7.75 -7.70 7.67
CA LYS A 87 8.37 -6.38 7.57
C LYS A 87 7.39 -5.24 7.82
N VAL A 88 6.23 -5.32 7.18
CA VAL A 88 5.16 -4.30 7.25
C VAL A 88 3.82 -5.00 7.19
N VAL A 89 2.84 -4.55 7.96
CA VAL A 89 1.50 -5.14 7.92
C VAL A 89 0.66 -4.42 6.88
N VAL A 90 0.29 -5.15 5.82
CA VAL A 90 -0.59 -4.64 4.77
C VAL A 90 -2.04 -5.02 5.08
N ASN A 91 -2.96 -4.07 4.88
CA ASN A 91 -4.40 -4.26 4.98
C ASN A 91 -4.84 -4.95 6.27
N PRO A 92 -4.38 -4.51 7.47
CA PRO A 92 -4.84 -5.11 8.72
C PRO A 92 -6.36 -5.01 8.90
N SER A 93 -7.04 -4.08 8.22
CA SER A 93 -8.51 -4.02 8.20
C SER A 93 -9.20 -5.17 7.46
N GLY A 94 -8.44 -5.98 6.72
CA GLY A 94 -8.93 -7.00 5.78
C GLY A 94 -8.93 -6.54 4.32
N GLY A 95 -8.55 -5.28 4.04
CA GLY A 95 -8.52 -4.74 2.67
C GLY A 95 -9.90 -4.64 2.03
N LEU A 96 -9.99 -4.09 0.83
CA LEU A 96 -11.23 -3.99 0.05
C LEU A 96 -11.82 -5.37 -0.25
N ILE A 97 -10.98 -6.41 -0.38
CA ILE A 97 -11.41 -7.78 -0.67
C ILE A 97 -12.29 -8.35 0.46
N SER A 98 -11.93 -8.13 1.73
CA SER A 98 -12.66 -8.70 2.88
C SER A 98 -13.56 -7.69 3.60
N LYS A 99 -13.07 -6.46 3.83
CA LYS A 99 -13.84 -5.37 4.48
C LYS A 99 -15.00 -4.89 3.61
N GLY A 100 -14.86 -5.05 2.29
CA GLY A 100 -15.78 -4.53 1.28
C GLY A 100 -15.33 -3.21 0.66
N HIS A 101 -15.86 -2.91 -0.52
CA HIS A 101 -15.48 -1.75 -1.34
C HIS A 101 -16.66 -0.84 -1.71
N PRO A 102 -17.25 -0.11 -0.73
CA PRO A 102 -18.12 1.02 -1.04
C PRO A 102 -17.26 2.17 -1.61
N ILE A 103 -17.31 2.36 -2.93
CA ILE A 103 -16.40 3.22 -3.72
C ILE A 103 -16.04 4.54 -3.01
N SER A 104 -17.05 5.31 -2.59
CA SER A 104 -16.83 6.64 -2.00
C SER A 104 -16.33 6.62 -0.55
N ALA A 105 -16.47 5.49 0.15
CA ALA A 105 -16.12 5.37 1.56
C ALA A 105 -14.78 4.66 1.79
N SER A 106 -14.24 3.92 0.81
CA SER A 106 -12.98 3.18 0.97
C SER A 106 -11.80 4.06 1.38
N GLY A 107 -11.59 5.21 0.72
CA GLY A 107 -10.50 6.13 1.06
C GLY A 107 -10.55 6.65 2.52
N ILE A 108 -11.76 6.95 3.00
CA ILE A 108 -11.95 7.39 4.39
C ILE A 108 -11.78 6.22 5.36
N ALA A 109 -12.23 5.01 4.98
CA ALA A 109 -12.08 3.81 5.79
C ALA A 109 -10.60 3.42 6.00
N GLN A 110 -9.76 3.54 4.97
CA GLN A 110 -8.32 3.30 5.07
C GLN A 110 -7.66 4.31 6.03
N CYS A 111 -7.94 5.61 5.86
CA CYS A 111 -7.47 6.66 6.78
C CYS A 111 -7.88 6.37 8.23
N ASN A 112 -9.12 5.93 8.44
CA ASN A 112 -9.63 5.62 9.77
C ASN A 112 -8.95 4.39 10.38
N GLU A 113 -8.68 3.33 9.62
CA GLU A 113 -7.89 2.19 10.12
C GLU A 113 -6.48 2.65 10.51
N CYS A 114 -5.79 3.42 9.65
CA CYS A 114 -4.48 4.00 9.98
C CYS A 114 -4.53 4.81 11.28
N CYS A 115 -5.58 5.62 11.49
CA CYS A 115 -5.77 6.36 12.73
C CYS A 115 -5.93 5.44 13.95
N TRP A 116 -6.70 4.36 13.85
CA TRP A 116 -6.86 3.39 14.95
C TRP A 116 -5.55 2.67 15.27
N GLN A 117 -4.82 2.24 14.23
CA GLN A 117 -3.54 1.56 14.38
C GLN A 117 -2.51 2.46 15.10
N LEU A 118 -2.37 3.72 14.65
CA LEU A 118 -1.45 4.68 15.26
C LEU A 118 -1.85 5.09 16.69
N ARG A 119 -3.14 4.92 17.07
CA ARG A 119 -3.64 5.24 18.42
C ARG A 119 -3.65 4.04 19.36
N GLY A 120 -3.31 2.84 18.90
CA GLY A 120 -3.42 1.64 19.71
C GLY A 120 -4.86 1.18 19.94
N SER A 121 -5.79 1.54 19.04
CA SER A 121 -7.23 1.31 19.20
C SER A 121 -7.84 0.40 18.13
N ALA A 122 -7.04 -0.44 17.45
CA ALA A 122 -7.50 -1.34 16.38
C ALA A 122 -7.92 -2.74 16.87
N ASP A 123 -8.27 -2.89 18.15
CA ASP A 123 -8.69 -4.16 18.79
C ASP A 123 -7.76 -5.34 18.45
N LYS A 124 -8.31 -6.47 18.01
CA LYS A 124 -7.57 -7.70 17.69
C LYS A 124 -6.63 -7.54 16.48
N ARG A 125 -6.80 -6.49 15.68
CA ARG A 125 -6.00 -6.22 14.47
C ARG A 125 -4.85 -5.26 14.77
N GLN A 126 -4.65 -4.86 16.02
CA GLN A 126 -3.60 -3.92 16.40
C GLN A 126 -2.20 -4.40 16.01
N VAL A 127 -1.50 -3.59 15.23
CA VAL A 127 -0.07 -3.73 14.93
C VAL A 127 0.70 -3.12 16.09
N GLN A 128 1.53 -3.94 16.75
CA GLN A 128 2.22 -3.54 17.96
C GLN A 128 3.25 -2.45 17.69
N GLY A 129 3.14 -1.33 18.42
CA GLY A 129 4.10 -0.23 18.32
C GLY A 129 4.04 0.58 17.02
N ALA A 130 2.94 0.51 16.25
CA ALA A 130 2.78 1.26 15.01
C ALA A 130 2.94 2.77 15.22
N LYS A 131 3.84 3.40 14.46
CA LYS A 131 4.15 4.84 14.48
C LYS A 131 4.05 5.50 13.12
N LYS A 132 4.16 4.73 12.04
CA LYS A 132 4.09 5.21 10.67
C LYS A 132 3.13 4.34 9.88
N ALA A 133 2.09 4.97 9.34
CA ALA A 133 1.09 4.32 8.52
C ALA A 133 0.96 5.05 7.17
N LEU A 134 0.67 4.29 6.12
CA LEU A 134 0.38 4.80 4.78
C LEU A 134 -1.01 4.35 4.34
N SER A 135 -1.77 5.26 3.74
CA SER A 135 -3.01 4.97 3.03
C SER A 135 -2.80 5.30 1.56
N GLN A 136 -3.16 4.38 0.67
CA GLN A 136 -3.06 4.55 -0.78
C GLN A 136 -4.43 4.84 -1.41
#